data_AF-A0A2E6LK56-F1
#
_entry.id   AF-A0A2E6LK56-F1
#
_cell.length_a   1.000
_cell.length_b   1.000
_cell.length_c   1.000
_cell.angle_alpha   90.00
_cell.angle_beta   90.00
_cell.angle_gamma   90.00
#
_symmetry.space_group_name_H-M   'P 1'
#
loop_
_entity.id
_entity.type
_entity.pdbx_description
1 polymer ?
#
loop_
_entity_poly.entity_id
_entity_poly.type
_entity_poly.pdbx_seq_one_letter_code
_entity_poly.pdbx_strand_id
1 'polypeptide(L)'
;MGDSEKIDIRVLTLFQLREIFEKKGLLSYRADQVYNWIWKKGIHSFDLMTNISKESRSLLKLNFQINRIKFDISQKSIDGTIKNTVRLNDDNLVEAVLIPTMKRKTACISSQVGCSLNCEFCATSKMKNIRNLKKDEIFDQVFLMNKQSLNYYNKPLTNIVFMGMGEPLMNYKNVVSAIDKITDPSYLGFSKNRITISTSGIPKFIKKLADDNIKVELAISLHSARDRVREKIMPFTKKISIETLKESLVYWQNKNKKILTLEYIVWNSINDLKEDVNALIEFCKGLLVKVNLIEYNPIGDPLYKNANNSVIELYKKELRKNKITITIRKSRGKDIDAACGQLANKSKKFLNLT
;
A
#
# COMPACT_ATOMS: atom_id res chain seq x y z
N MET A 1 -30.31 -0.13 30.13
CA MET A 1 -28.85 -0.25 30.33
C MET A 1 -28.22 -0.14 28.97
N GLY A 2 -27.63 1.01 28.65
CA GLY A 2 -27.16 1.31 27.29
C GLY A 2 -26.10 0.30 26.86
N ASP A 3 -26.24 -0.24 25.65
CA ASP A 3 -25.18 -1.03 24.99
C ASP A 3 -23.91 -0.16 24.95
N SER A 4 -23.00 -0.38 25.89
CA SER A 4 -21.66 0.18 25.79
C SER A 4 -21.03 -0.45 24.56
N GLU A 5 -20.78 0.37 23.53
CA GLU A 5 -20.19 -0.07 22.27
C GLU A 5 -18.92 -0.89 22.54
N LYS A 6 -18.91 -2.17 22.13
CA LYS A 6 -17.79 -3.07 22.44
C LYS A 6 -16.51 -2.52 21.85
N ILE A 7 -15.45 -2.52 22.65
CA ILE A 7 -14.13 -2.08 22.18
C ILE A 7 -13.59 -3.13 21.21
N ASP A 8 -13.15 -2.71 20.03
CA ASP A 8 -12.36 -3.58 19.18
C ASP A 8 -11.00 -3.85 19.82
N ILE A 9 -10.76 -5.08 20.25
CA ILE A 9 -9.55 -5.46 20.98
C ILE A 9 -8.26 -5.16 20.20
N ARG A 10 -8.34 -5.03 18.87
CA ARG A 10 -7.18 -4.79 18.00
C ARG A 10 -6.70 -3.34 18.03
N VAL A 11 -7.49 -2.41 18.55
CA VAL A 11 -7.06 -1.01 18.72
C VAL A 11 -6.04 -0.87 19.85
N LEU A 12 -6.13 -1.74 20.85
CA LEU A 12 -5.28 -1.75 22.04
C LEU A 12 -3.84 -2.16 21.68
N THR A 13 -2.90 -1.76 22.53
CA THR A 13 -1.56 -2.37 22.59
C THR A 13 -1.58 -3.57 23.54
N LEU A 14 -0.59 -4.47 23.42
CA LEU A 14 -0.52 -5.62 24.31
C LEU A 14 -0.43 -5.19 25.78
N PHE A 15 0.31 -4.12 26.05
CA PHE A 15 0.41 -3.51 27.38
C PHE A 15 -0.97 -3.04 27.88
N GLN A 16 -1.71 -2.27 27.09
CA GLN A 16 -3.07 -1.82 27.45
C GLN A 16 -4.03 -3.00 27.67
N LEU A 17 -3.91 -4.07 26.88
CA LEU A 17 -4.75 -5.25 27.08
C LEU A 17 -4.43 -5.96 28.41
N ARG A 18 -3.14 -6.08 28.77
CA ARG A 18 -2.71 -6.62 30.06
C ARG A 18 -3.29 -5.82 31.23
N GLU A 19 -3.19 -4.49 31.18
CA GLU A 19 -3.77 -3.61 32.22
C GLU A 19 -5.29 -3.78 32.36
N ILE A 20 -6.00 -3.90 31.22
CA ILE A 20 -7.45 -4.11 31.25
C ILE A 20 -7.80 -5.49 31.81
N PHE A 21 -6.99 -6.51 31.53
CA PHE A 21 -7.19 -7.86 32.07
C PHE A 21 -7.03 -7.86 33.59
N GLU A 22 -5.97 -7.24 34.11
CA GLU A 22 -5.74 -7.13 35.55
C GLU A 22 -6.89 -6.41 36.26
N LYS A 23 -7.35 -5.27 35.70
CA LYS A 23 -8.51 -4.52 36.23
C LYS A 23 -9.82 -5.30 36.21
N LYS A 24 -9.93 -6.33 35.37
CA LYS A 24 -11.11 -7.20 35.26
C LYS A 24 -10.92 -8.56 35.96
N GLY A 25 -9.88 -8.72 36.77
CA GLY A 25 -9.60 -9.96 37.50
C GLY A 25 -9.11 -11.12 36.61
N LEU A 26 -8.67 -10.84 35.40
CA LEU A 26 -8.01 -11.81 34.52
C LEU A 26 -6.49 -11.76 34.71
N LEU A 27 -5.85 -12.94 34.61
CA LEU A 27 -4.39 -13.05 34.62
C LEU A 27 -3.81 -12.35 33.39
N SER A 28 -2.83 -11.45 33.60
CA SER A 28 -2.26 -10.59 32.55
C SER A 28 -1.65 -11.37 31.39
N TYR A 29 -1.01 -12.52 31.64
CA TYR A 29 -0.44 -13.37 30.59
C TYR A 29 -1.50 -13.92 29.61
N ARG A 30 -2.79 -13.94 29.97
CA ARG A 30 -3.85 -14.34 29.02
C ARG A 30 -3.98 -13.32 27.88
N ALA A 31 -3.59 -12.06 28.08
CA ALA A 31 -3.56 -11.05 27.03
C ALA A 31 -2.60 -11.46 25.91
N ASP A 32 -1.45 -12.04 26.25
CA ASP A 32 -0.47 -12.58 25.29
C ASP A 32 -1.06 -13.72 24.45
N GLN A 33 -1.79 -14.63 25.09
CA GLN A 33 -2.47 -15.73 24.40
C GLN A 33 -3.49 -15.19 23.40
N VAL A 34 -4.33 -14.23 23.82
CA VAL A 34 -5.32 -13.57 22.95
C VAL A 34 -4.63 -12.84 21.80
N TYR A 35 -3.56 -12.09 22.06
CA TYR A 35 -2.78 -11.42 21.02
C TYR A 35 -2.21 -12.38 19.99
N ASN A 36 -1.69 -13.52 20.44
CA ASN A 36 -1.17 -14.55 19.55
C ASN A 36 -2.27 -15.12 18.64
N TRP A 37 -3.44 -15.44 19.19
CA TRP A 37 -4.58 -15.90 18.39
C TRP A 37 -5.00 -14.89 17.32
N ILE A 38 -5.07 -13.62 17.68
CA ILE A 38 -5.50 -12.56 16.78
C ILE A 38 -4.44 -12.32 15.70
N TRP A 39 -3.20 -12.04 16.09
CA TRP A 39 -2.20 -11.49 15.19
C TRP A 39 -1.30 -12.54 14.53
N LYS A 40 -0.98 -13.63 15.23
CA LYS A 40 -0.18 -14.72 14.65
C LYS A 40 -1.06 -15.69 13.87
N LYS A 41 -2.22 -16.05 14.43
CA LYS A 41 -3.12 -17.06 13.84
C LYS A 41 -4.24 -16.46 12.97
N GLY A 42 -4.49 -15.15 13.06
CA GLY A 42 -5.55 -14.46 12.29
C GLY A 42 -6.96 -14.90 12.67
N ILE A 43 -7.17 -15.26 13.94
CA ILE A 43 -8.46 -15.70 14.45
C ILE A 43 -9.28 -14.51 14.93
N HIS A 44 -10.55 -14.47 14.49
CA HIS A 44 -11.49 -13.38 14.76
C HIS A 44 -12.70 -13.84 15.58
N SER A 45 -12.63 -15.01 16.20
CA SER A 45 -13.64 -15.51 17.14
C SER A 45 -12.96 -15.96 18.42
N PHE A 46 -13.42 -15.43 19.55
CA PHE A 46 -12.94 -15.84 20.87
C PHE A 46 -13.20 -17.32 21.14
N ASP A 47 -14.24 -17.92 20.53
CA ASP A 47 -14.55 -19.34 20.70
C ASP A 47 -13.45 -20.28 20.24
N LEU A 48 -12.68 -19.87 19.22
CA LEU A 48 -11.63 -20.68 18.63
C LEU A 48 -10.34 -20.65 19.46
N MET A 49 -10.27 -19.86 20.53
CA MET A 49 -9.09 -19.74 21.40
C MET A 49 -9.07 -20.89 22.43
N THR A 50 -8.74 -22.10 21.99
CA THR A 50 -8.90 -23.34 22.76
C THR A 50 -8.06 -23.43 24.04
N ASN A 51 -6.96 -22.68 24.14
CA ASN A 51 -6.13 -22.60 25.36
C ASN A 51 -6.61 -21.51 26.34
N ILE A 52 -7.79 -20.94 26.13
CA ILE A 52 -8.41 -19.94 27.00
C ILE A 52 -9.69 -20.54 27.62
N SER A 53 -9.84 -20.41 28.94
CA SER A 53 -10.97 -20.98 29.69
C SER A 53 -12.32 -20.45 29.16
N LYS A 54 -13.39 -21.23 29.35
CA LYS A 54 -14.74 -20.83 28.91
C LYS A 54 -15.20 -19.55 29.59
N GLU A 55 -14.88 -19.37 30.88
CA GLU A 55 -15.21 -18.16 31.64
C GLU A 55 -14.49 -16.94 31.03
N SER A 56 -13.20 -17.07 30.72
CA SER A 56 -12.41 -15.98 30.11
C SER A 56 -12.90 -15.62 28.72
N ARG A 57 -13.22 -16.62 27.87
CA ARG A 57 -13.81 -16.37 26.55
C ARG A 57 -15.16 -15.64 26.64
N SER A 58 -15.97 -15.98 27.65
CA SER A 58 -17.24 -15.29 27.91
C SER A 58 -17.02 -13.82 28.29
N LEU A 59 -16.05 -13.55 29.17
CA LEU A 59 -15.69 -12.17 29.53
C LEU A 59 -15.16 -11.38 28.32
N LEU A 60 -14.35 -12.01 27.47
CA LEU A 60 -13.87 -11.38 26.24
C LEU A 60 -15.02 -10.98 25.31
N LYS A 61 -15.99 -11.88 25.10
CA LYS A 61 -17.18 -11.60 24.29
C LYS A 61 -18.07 -10.51 24.86
N LEU A 62 -18.12 -10.37 26.18
CA LEU A 62 -18.90 -9.34 26.85
C LEU A 62 -18.29 -7.95 26.63
N ASN A 63 -16.96 -7.84 26.72
CA ASN A 63 -16.26 -6.54 26.77
C ASN A 63 -15.67 -6.11 25.42
N PHE A 64 -15.41 -7.06 24.52
CA PHE A 64 -14.66 -6.80 23.30
C PHE A 64 -15.34 -7.40 22.07
N GLN A 65 -14.97 -6.82 20.94
CA GLN A 65 -15.20 -7.39 19.61
C GLN A 65 -13.87 -7.51 18.85
N ILE A 66 -13.89 -8.29 17.77
CA ILE A 66 -12.79 -8.35 16.83
C ILE A 66 -13.38 -8.00 15.46
N ASN A 67 -13.21 -6.75 15.05
CA ASN A 67 -13.56 -6.38 13.68
C ASN A 67 -12.63 -7.12 12.72
N ARG A 68 -13.03 -7.25 11.46
CA ARG A 68 -12.18 -7.84 10.43
C ARG A 68 -12.57 -7.35 9.06
N ILE A 69 -11.61 -7.35 8.15
CA ILE A 69 -11.94 -7.27 6.72
C ILE A 69 -12.35 -8.67 6.22
N LYS A 70 -13.05 -8.70 5.10
CA LYS A 70 -13.36 -9.94 4.35
C LYS A 70 -13.01 -9.74 2.89
N PHE A 71 -12.44 -10.77 2.26
CA PHE A 71 -12.39 -10.81 0.80
C PHE A 71 -13.79 -11.18 0.32
N ASP A 72 -14.41 -10.27 -0.42
CA ASP A 72 -15.78 -10.39 -0.90
C ASP A 72 -15.78 -11.08 -2.26
N ILE A 73 -15.18 -10.42 -3.26
CA ILE A 73 -15.04 -10.93 -4.64
C ILE A 73 -13.55 -11.08 -4.95
N SER A 74 -13.18 -12.22 -5.54
CA SER A 74 -11.81 -12.46 -6.04
C SER A 74 -11.83 -12.76 -7.54
N GLN A 75 -10.98 -12.07 -8.30
CA GLN A 75 -10.82 -12.27 -9.74
C GLN A 75 -9.38 -12.69 -10.02
N LYS A 76 -9.20 -13.75 -10.81
CA LYS A 76 -7.87 -14.25 -11.19
C LYS A 76 -7.62 -13.99 -12.68
N SER A 77 -6.55 -13.24 -12.94
CA SER A 77 -6.03 -12.94 -14.27
C SER A 77 -5.41 -14.18 -14.91
N ILE A 78 -5.36 -14.19 -16.24
CA ILE A 78 -4.60 -15.17 -17.01
C ILE A 78 -3.10 -15.20 -16.65
N ASP A 79 -2.54 -14.07 -16.20
CA ASP A 79 -1.14 -14.00 -15.77
C ASP A 79 -0.90 -14.52 -14.33
N GLY A 80 -1.97 -14.96 -13.65
CA GLY A 80 -1.99 -15.40 -12.27
C GLY A 80 -2.22 -14.28 -11.24
N THR A 81 -2.24 -13.02 -11.62
CA THR A 81 -2.59 -11.93 -10.69
C THR A 81 -3.99 -12.16 -10.11
N ILE A 82 -4.15 -12.03 -8.79
CA ILE A 82 -5.45 -12.14 -8.13
C ILE A 82 -5.82 -10.79 -7.55
N LYS A 83 -6.94 -10.22 -7.98
CA LYS A 83 -7.54 -9.02 -7.41
C LYS A 83 -8.62 -9.42 -6.42
N ASN A 84 -8.57 -8.82 -5.23
CA ASN A 84 -9.54 -9.02 -4.17
C ASN A 84 -10.28 -7.71 -3.92
N THR A 85 -11.59 -7.72 -4.02
CA THR A 85 -12.44 -6.72 -3.38
C THR A 85 -12.49 -7.05 -1.89
N VAL A 86 -12.13 -6.07 -1.07
CA VAL A 86 -12.01 -6.18 0.38
C VAL A 86 -13.12 -5.35 1.00
N ARG A 87 -14.04 -6.02 1.69
CA ARG A 87 -15.08 -5.38 2.49
C ARG A 87 -14.57 -5.10 3.89
N LEU A 88 -14.63 -3.84 4.29
CA LEU A 88 -14.26 -3.35 5.60
C LEU A 88 -15.41 -3.51 6.60
N ASN A 89 -15.15 -3.26 7.88
CA ASN A 89 -16.17 -3.43 8.93
C ASN A 89 -17.33 -2.44 8.85
N ASP A 90 -17.12 -1.31 8.17
CA ASP A 90 -18.11 -0.27 7.90
C ASP A 90 -18.68 -0.36 6.47
N ASP A 91 -18.60 -1.54 5.86
CA ASP A 91 -19.08 -1.87 4.51
C ASP A 91 -18.43 -1.08 3.35
N ASN A 92 -17.47 -0.20 3.64
CA ASN A 92 -16.64 0.38 2.62
C ASN A 92 -15.82 -0.70 1.91
N LEU A 93 -15.54 -0.48 0.63
CA LEU A 93 -14.77 -1.40 -0.21
C LEU A 93 -13.41 -0.79 -0.55
N VAL A 94 -12.37 -1.61 -0.50
CA VAL A 94 -11.07 -1.32 -1.10
C VAL A 94 -10.62 -2.52 -1.93
N GLU A 95 -9.60 -2.36 -2.76
CA GLU A 95 -9.03 -3.46 -3.53
C GLU A 95 -7.61 -3.79 -3.06
N ALA A 96 -7.27 -5.07 -3.10
CA ALA A 96 -5.91 -5.57 -2.81
C ALA A 96 -5.52 -6.61 -3.86
N VAL A 97 -4.28 -6.56 -4.34
CA VAL A 97 -3.83 -7.36 -5.48
C VAL A 97 -2.64 -8.24 -5.11
N LEU A 98 -2.79 -9.56 -5.28
CA LEU A 98 -1.70 -10.52 -5.20
C LEU A 98 -1.07 -10.69 -6.58
N ILE A 99 0.19 -10.31 -6.72
CA ILE A 99 0.95 -10.35 -7.97
C ILE A 99 2.00 -11.47 -7.89
N PRO A 100 1.75 -12.64 -8.49
CA PRO A 100 2.72 -13.72 -8.54
C PRO A 100 3.69 -13.57 -9.70
N THR A 101 4.97 -13.75 -9.41
CA THR A 101 6.01 -14.00 -10.41
C THR A 101 6.69 -15.33 -10.11
N MET A 102 7.63 -15.74 -10.96
CA MET A 102 8.43 -16.95 -10.74
C MET A 102 9.21 -16.90 -9.43
N LYS A 103 9.80 -15.73 -9.11
CA LYS A 103 10.71 -15.56 -7.96
C LYS A 103 10.05 -14.91 -6.74
N ARG A 104 8.97 -14.16 -6.92
CA ARG A 104 8.37 -13.32 -5.88
C ARG A 104 6.85 -13.42 -5.85
N LYS A 105 6.27 -13.28 -4.67
CA LYS A 105 4.83 -13.11 -4.44
C LYS A 105 4.63 -11.76 -3.77
N THR A 106 3.97 -10.84 -4.45
CA THR A 106 3.87 -9.44 -4.01
C THR A 106 2.44 -9.11 -3.64
N ALA A 107 2.23 -8.63 -2.43
CA ALA A 107 0.97 -8.04 -1.99
C ALA A 107 0.95 -6.55 -2.32
N CYS A 108 0.03 -6.11 -3.16
CA CYS A 108 -0.28 -4.70 -3.40
C CYS A 108 -1.47 -4.32 -2.51
N ILE A 109 -1.22 -3.52 -1.47
CA ILE A 109 -2.22 -3.19 -0.44
C ILE A 109 -2.69 -1.74 -0.54
N SER A 110 -3.94 -1.55 -0.14
CA SER A 110 -4.57 -0.24 0.01
C SER A 110 -4.27 0.36 1.38
N SER A 111 -4.27 1.68 1.44
CA SER A 111 -4.03 2.48 2.65
C SER A 111 -5.19 3.42 3.00
N GLN A 112 -6.07 3.72 2.05
CA GLN A 112 -7.25 4.57 2.26
C GLN A 112 -8.44 4.03 1.45
N VAL A 113 -9.66 4.45 1.84
CA VAL A 113 -10.87 4.28 1.04
C VAL A 113 -10.99 5.48 0.10
N GLY A 114 -10.61 5.28 -1.16
CA GLY A 114 -10.42 6.37 -2.13
C GLY A 114 -9.06 7.04 -1.99
N CYS A 115 -8.85 8.19 -2.64
CA CYS A 115 -7.63 8.98 -2.52
C CYS A 115 -7.97 10.47 -2.70
N SER A 116 -7.33 11.34 -1.92
CA SER A 116 -7.52 12.81 -2.02
C SER A 116 -6.51 13.50 -2.93
N LEU A 117 -5.49 12.76 -3.40
CA LEU A 117 -4.52 13.30 -4.33
C LEU A 117 -5.12 13.14 -5.73
N ASN A 118 -5.61 14.24 -6.30
CA ASN A 118 -6.31 14.30 -7.59
C ASN A 118 -5.41 13.98 -8.80
N CYS A 119 -4.66 12.88 -8.80
CA CYS A 119 -3.86 12.44 -9.94
C CYS A 119 -4.78 12.06 -11.11
N GLU A 120 -4.68 12.77 -12.22
CA GLU A 120 -5.64 12.71 -13.34
C GLU A 120 -5.65 11.33 -14.05
N PHE A 121 -4.52 10.62 -13.99
CA PHE A 121 -4.31 9.30 -14.60
C PHE A 121 -4.65 8.12 -13.67
N CYS A 122 -5.18 8.37 -12.47
CA CYS A 122 -5.45 7.35 -11.45
C CYS A 122 -6.95 7.19 -11.20
N ALA A 123 -7.49 5.98 -11.34
CA ALA A 123 -8.91 5.73 -11.12
C ALA A 123 -9.30 5.96 -9.65
N THR A 124 -8.45 5.56 -8.69
CA THR A 124 -8.68 5.80 -7.26
C THR A 124 -8.82 7.29 -6.94
N SER A 125 -8.05 8.16 -7.62
CA SER A 125 -8.08 9.61 -7.41
C SER A 125 -9.38 10.25 -7.92
N LYS A 126 -10.11 9.58 -8.80
CA LYS A 126 -11.45 9.99 -9.25
C LYS A 126 -12.55 9.56 -8.26
N MET A 127 -12.20 8.79 -7.22
CA MET A 127 -13.14 8.38 -6.17
C MET A 127 -13.10 9.37 -5.01
N LYS A 128 -14.23 9.53 -4.31
CA LYS A 128 -14.28 10.29 -3.07
C LYS A 128 -13.35 9.65 -2.03
N ASN A 129 -12.47 10.45 -1.44
CA ASN A 129 -11.75 10.06 -0.24
C ASN A 129 -12.72 10.00 0.95
N ILE A 130 -12.97 8.81 1.48
CA ILE A 130 -13.91 8.60 2.57
C ILE A 130 -13.16 8.62 3.91
N ARG A 131 -12.15 7.76 4.07
CA ARG A 131 -11.35 7.69 5.30
C ARG A 131 -10.03 6.95 5.10
N ASN A 132 -9.16 7.10 6.09
CA ASN A 132 -7.97 6.27 6.26
C ASN A 132 -8.35 4.85 6.70
N LEU A 133 -7.58 3.85 6.23
CA LEU A 133 -7.65 2.50 6.78
C LEU A 133 -6.98 2.45 8.16
N LYS A 134 -7.54 1.66 9.07
CA LYS A 134 -6.96 1.37 10.38
C LYS A 134 -5.78 0.40 10.25
N LYS A 135 -4.88 0.39 11.24
CA LYS A 135 -3.69 -0.49 11.25
C LYS A 135 -4.06 -1.97 11.06
N ASP A 136 -5.17 -2.40 11.64
CA ASP A 136 -5.67 -3.77 11.61
C ASP A 136 -6.27 -4.13 10.24
N GLU A 137 -6.95 -3.19 9.57
CA GLU A 137 -7.43 -3.38 8.19
C GLU A 137 -6.28 -3.52 7.20
N ILE A 138 -5.18 -2.79 7.39
CA ILE A 138 -3.95 -2.92 6.58
C ILE A 138 -3.26 -4.25 6.86
N PHE A 139 -3.13 -4.62 8.14
CA PHE A 139 -2.54 -5.90 8.54
C PHE A 139 -3.31 -7.09 7.95
N ASP A 140 -4.64 -7.07 8.05
CA ASP A 140 -5.49 -8.15 7.57
C ASP A 140 -5.32 -8.37 6.06
N GLN A 141 -5.15 -7.31 5.26
CA GLN A 141 -4.91 -7.44 3.81
C GLN A 141 -3.67 -8.30 3.54
N VAL A 142 -2.59 -8.06 4.28
CA VAL A 142 -1.32 -8.81 4.15
C VAL A 142 -1.50 -10.25 4.65
N PHE A 143 -2.13 -10.43 5.80
CA PHE A 143 -2.36 -11.75 6.38
C PHE A 143 -3.20 -12.64 5.46
N LEU A 144 -4.32 -12.12 4.95
CA LEU A 144 -5.21 -12.83 4.02
C LEU A 144 -4.53 -13.10 2.68
N MET A 145 -3.77 -12.15 2.13
CA MET A 145 -3.00 -12.40 0.90
C MET A 145 -1.88 -13.42 1.10
N ASN A 146 -1.27 -13.51 2.29
CA ASN A 146 -0.30 -14.57 2.58
C ASN A 146 -0.96 -15.95 2.56
N LYS A 147 -2.13 -16.09 3.20
CA LYS A 147 -2.94 -17.32 3.10
C LYS A 147 -3.34 -17.63 1.66
N GLN A 148 -3.82 -16.62 0.91
CA GLN A 148 -4.17 -16.79 -0.50
C GLN A 148 -2.97 -17.23 -1.34
N SER A 149 -1.78 -16.66 -1.12
CA SER A 149 -0.56 -17.04 -1.84
C SER A 149 -0.12 -18.47 -1.53
N LEU A 150 -0.20 -18.90 -0.26
CA LEU A 150 0.06 -20.28 0.12
C LEU A 150 -0.94 -21.24 -0.55
N ASN A 151 -2.22 -20.91 -0.56
CA ASN A 151 -3.26 -21.76 -1.15
C ASN A 151 -3.13 -21.89 -2.67
N TYR A 152 -2.91 -20.78 -3.40
CA TYR A 152 -2.89 -20.79 -4.86
C TYR A 152 -1.52 -21.12 -5.47
N TYR A 153 -0.43 -20.84 -4.74
CA TYR A 153 0.92 -20.92 -5.29
C TYR A 153 1.90 -21.73 -4.45
N ASN A 154 1.44 -22.31 -3.34
CA ASN A 154 2.26 -23.06 -2.37
C ASN A 154 3.53 -22.29 -1.95
N LYS A 155 3.43 -20.96 -1.89
CA LYS A 155 4.55 -20.07 -1.53
C LYS A 155 4.03 -18.88 -0.72
N PRO A 156 4.72 -18.47 0.36
CA PRO A 156 4.33 -17.30 1.13
C PRO A 156 4.58 -16.01 0.35
N LEU A 157 4.04 -14.90 0.85
CA LEU A 157 4.39 -13.56 0.38
C LEU A 157 5.88 -13.31 0.57
N THR A 158 6.49 -12.65 -0.41
CA THR A 158 7.90 -12.24 -0.36
C THR A 158 8.08 -10.74 -0.39
N ASN A 159 7.05 -10.00 -0.85
CA ASN A 159 7.07 -8.55 -0.96
C ASN A 159 5.71 -7.94 -0.63
N ILE A 160 5.74 -6.71 -0.09
CA ILE A 160 4.55 -5.89 0.14
C ILE A 160 4.82 -4.53 -0.47
N VAL A 161 3.85 -4.00 -1.22
CA VAL A 161 3.92 -2.65 -1.79
C VAL A 161 2.65 -1.88 -1.43
N PHE A 162 2.82 -0.68 -0.89
CA PHE A 162 1.72 0.27 -0.69
C PHE A 162 1.50 1.05 -1.98
N MET A 163 0.87 0.37 -2.95
CA MET A 163 0.55 0.88 -4.29
C MET A 163 -0.90 0.57 -4.70
N GLY A 164 -1.74 0.19 -3.73
CA GLY A 164 -3.17 0.01 -3.92
C GLY A 164 -3.91 1.36 -3.90
N MET A 165 -5.05 1.41 -3.22
CA MET A 165 -5.84 2.63 -3.07
C MET A 165 -5.29 3.54 -1.96
N GLY A 166 -5.22 4.85 -2.24
CA GLY A 166 -4.84 5.89 -1.29
C GLY A 166 -3.36 6.31 -1.34
N GLU A 167 -3.07 7.45 -0.75
CA GLU A 167 -1.71 7.94 -0.48
C GLU A 167 -1.25 7.46 0.91
N PRO A 168 -0.28 6.53 0.99
CA PRO A 168 0.12 5.93 2.26
C PRO A 168 0.63 6.96 3.28
N LEU A 169 1.32 8.01 2.82
CA LEU A 169 1.86 9.02 3.73
C LEU A 169 0.78 9.94 4.33
N MET A 170 -0.39 10.06 3.68
CA MET A 170 -1.55 10.74 4.26
C MET A 170 -2.28 9.87 5.31
N ASN A 171 -1.91 8.58 5.40
CA ASN A 171 -2.32 7.67 6.46
C ASN A 171 -1.12 7.19 7.31
N TYR A 172 -0.17 8.09 7.57
CA TYR A 172 1.12 7.78 8.18
C TYR A 172 1.03 6.90 9.44
N LYS A 173 0.21 7.31 10.42
CA LYS A 173 0.10 6.63 11.72
C LYS A 173 -0.31 5.16 11.57
N ASN A 174 -1.35 4.89 10.79
CA ASN A 174 -1.86 3.53 10.63
C ASN A 174 -0.93 2.68 9.75
N VAL A 175 -0.35 3.27 8.70
CA VAL A 175 0.62 2.58 7.82
C VAL A 175 1.85 2.15 8.61
N VAL A 176 2.46 3.05 9.38
CA VAL A 176 3.64 2.71 10.20
C VAL A 176 3.30 1.66 11.26
N SER A 177 2.18 1.86 11.99
CA SER A 177 1.74 0.88 13.00
C SER A 177 1.46 -0.51 12.39
N ALA A 178 0.91 -0.56 11.17
CA ALA A 178 0.70 -1.82 10.46
C ALA A 178 2.03 -2.47 10.07
N ILE A 179 3.00 -1.69 9.57
CA ILE A 179 4.33 -2.18 9.18
C ILE A 179 5.05 -2.76 10.40
N ASP A 180 5.01 -2.09 11.55
CA ASP A 180 5.60 -2.62 12.79
C ASP A 180 4.97 -3.97 13.15
N LYS A 181 3.64 -4.07 13.05
CA LYS A 181 2.93 -5.32 13.33
C LYS A 181 3.23 -6.45 12.33
N ILE A 182 3.35 -6.11 11.05
CA ILE A 182 3.70 -7.04 9.95
C ILE A 182 5.14 -7.55 10.12
N THR A 183 6.04 -6.71 10.65
CA THR A 183 7.48 -7.02 10.73
C THR A 183 7.90 -7.64 12.05
N ASP A 184 7.04 -7.58 13.08
CA ASP A 184 7.25 -8.23 14.37
C ASP A 184 7.37 -9.77 14.20
N PRO A 185 8.50 -10.38 14.63
CA PRO A 185 8.73 -11.83 14.56
C PRO A 185 7.70 -12.67 15.33
N SER A 186 7.01 -12.08 16.29
CA SER A 186 5.95 -12.74 17.07
C SER A 186 4.69 -13.00 16.25
N TYR A 187 4.52 -12.29 15.12
CA TYR A 187 3.34 -12.38 14.26
C TYR A 187 3.70 -12.85 12.85
N LEU A 188 3.89 -11.94 11.89
CA LEU A 188 4.19 -12.28 10.50
C LEU A 188 5.70 -12.32 10.21
N GLY A 189 6.54 -11.65 11.02
CA GLY A 189 7.99 -11.67 10.88
C GLY A 189 8.50 -11.22 9.50
N PHE A 190 7.76 -10.35 8.81
CA PHE A 190 8.12 -9.94 7.46
C PHE A 190 9.36 -9.03 7.47
N SER A 191 10.25 -9.19 6.49
CA SER A 191 11.43 -8.32 6.39
C SER A 191 11.05 -6.90 5.96
N LYS A 192 11.50 -5.88 6.71
CA LYS A 192 11.29 -4.46 6.37
C LYS A 192 11.87 -4.09 4.98
N ASN A 193 12.94 -4.74 4.54
CA ASN A 193 13.56 -4.54 3.22
C ASN A 193 12.74 -5.11 2.05
N ARG A 194 11.63 -5.80 2.36
CA ARG A 194 10.69 -6.34 1.37
C ARG A 194 9.38 -5.54 1.31
N ILE A 195 9.29 -4.46 2.08
CA ILE A 195 8.14 -3.56 2.13
C ILE A 195 8.52 -2.26 1.41
N THR A 196 7.74 -1.86 0.41
CA THR A 196 7.93 -0.59 -0.30
C THR A 196 6.74 0.32 -0.04
N ILE A 197 7.01 1.52 0.48
CA ILE A 197 6.03 2.60 0.50
C ILE A 197 6.19 3.39 -0.80
N SER A 198 5.11 3.49 -1.59
CA SER A 198 5.04 4.45 -2.70
C SER A 198 4.35 5.71 -2.22
N THR A 199 4.88 6.88 -2.59
CA THR A 199 4.24 8.17 -2.32
C THR A 199 4.23 9.04 -3.56
N SER A 200 3.20 9.86 -3.68
CA SER A 200 3.07 10.90 -4.71
C SER A 200 4.00 12.09 -4.47
N GLY A 201 4.72 12.11 -3.34
CA GLY A 201 5.80 13.04 -3.07
C GLY A 201 5.38 14.20 -2.18
N ILE A 202 5.00 13.91 -0.92
CA ILE A 202 4.69 14.92 0.11
C ILE A 202 5.93 15.15 1.00
N PRO A 203 6.69 16.25 0.81
CA PRO A 203 8.01 16.43 1.45
C PRO A 203 8.00 16.30 2.96
N LYS A 204 6.97 16.85 3.62
CA LYS A 204 6.79 16.79 5.07
C LYS A 204 6.81 15.35 5.59
N PHE A 205 6.08 14.43 4.94
CA PHE A 205 5.99 13.06 5.39
C PHE A 205 7.18 12.21 4.96
N ILE A 206 7.86 12.56 3.86
CA ILE A 206 9.14 11.94 3.48
C ILE A 206 10.20 12.23 4.54
N LYS A 207 10.31 13.50 4.97
CA LYS A 207 11.21 13.88 6.08
C LYS A 207 10.81 13.16 7.38
N LYS A 208 9.52 13.14 7.70
CA LYS A 208 9.02 12.39 8.87
C LYS A 208 9.34 10.89 8.85
N LEU A 209 9.22 10.22 7.70
CA LEU A 209 9.63 8.81 7.57
C LEU A 209 11.12 8.62 7.90
N ALA A 210 11.96 9.59 7.53
CA ALA A 210 13.38 9.57 7.84
C ALA A 210 13.65 9.82 9.32
N ASP A 211 12.92 10.75 9.93
CA ASP A 211 13.03 11.11 11.35
C ASP A 211 12.62 9.98 12.27
N ASP A 212 11.50 9.32 11.96
CA ASP A 212 11.00 8.17 12.71
C ASP A 212 11.79 6.88 12.41
N ASN A 213 12.85 6.95 11.59
CA ASN A 213 13.77 5.86 11.27
C ASN A 213 13.07 4.60 10.70
N ILE A 214 12.04 4.78 9.88
CA ILE A 214 11.25 3.67 9.33
C ILE A 214 12.04 2.98 8.20
N LYS A 215 12.60 1.79 8.49
CA LYS A 215 13.51 1.04 7.60
C LYS A 215 12.87 0.30 6.43
N VAL A 216 12.00 0.95 5.67
CA VAL A 216 11.35 0.40 4.46
C VAL A 216 12.09 0.79 3.18
N GLU A 217 11.69 0.24 2.04
CA GLU A 217 12.04 0.77 0.72
C GLU A 217 11.09 1.94 0.37
N LEU A 218 11.58 2.94 -0.35
CA LEU A 218 10.81 4.12 -0.74
C LEU A 218 10.75 4.25 -2.27
N ALA A 219 9.52 4.38 -2.79
CA ALA A 219 9.23 4.68 -4.18
C ALA A 219 8.51 6.03 -4.30
N ILE A 220 8.87 6.82 -5.29
CA ILE A 220 8.29 8.13 -5.58
C ILE A 220 7.56 8.05 -6.91
N SER A 221 6.25 8.30 -6.88
CA SER A 221 5.42 8.47 -8.08
C SER A 221 5.72 9.84 -8.67
N LEU A 222 6.82 9.94 -9.42
CA LEU A 222 7.37 11.19 -9.92
C LEU A 222 6.63 11.65 -11.18
N HIS A 223 6.57 10.77 -12.18
CA HIS A 223 5.91 10.92 -13.49
C HIS A 223 6.29 12.13 -14.36
N SER A 224 6.87 13.20 -13.81
CA SER A 224 7.62 14.21 -14.53
C SER A 224 8.59 14.90 -13.58
N ALA A 225 9.75 15.30 -14.10
CA ALA A 225 10.74 16.11 -13.38
C ALA A 225 10.62 17.61 -13.74
N ARG A 226 9.53 18.01 -14.39
CA ARG A 226 9.22 19.41 -14.74
C ARG A 226 7.94 19.84 -14.03
N ASP A 227 8.00 20.91 -13.26
CA ASP A 227 6.87 21.39 -12.45
C ASP A 227 5.61 21.58 -13.29
N ARG A 228 5.67 22.35 -14.38
CA ARG A 228 4.52 22.59 -15.28
C ARG A 228 3.86 21.31 -15.79
N VAL A 229 4.63 20.26 -16.09
CA VAL A 229 4.07 18.99 -16.57
C VAL A 229 3.49 18.21 -15.39
N ARG A 230 4.22 18.14 -14.28
CA ARG A 230 3.80 17.44 -13.06
C ARG A 230 2.52 18.02 -12.48
N GLU A 231 2.37 19.34 -12.47
CA GLU A 231 1.15 20.04 -12.04
C GLU A 231 -0.07 19.74 -12.90
N LYS A 232 0.11 19.45 -14.19
CA LYS A 232 -1.01 19.06 -15.07
C LYS A 232 -1.51 17.65 -14.76
N ILE A 233 -0.59 16.71 -14.55
CA ILE A 233 -0.93 15.30 -14.30
C ILE A 233 -1.24 14.99 -12.83
N MET A 234 -0.71 15.80 -11.91
CA MET A 234 -0.85 15.70 -10.45
C MET A 234 -1.13 17.09 -9.85
N PRO A 235 -2.32 17.68 -10.05
CA PRO A 235 -2.66 19.05 -9.63
C PRO A 235 -2.34 19.44 -8.18
N PHE A 236 -2.31 18.50 -7.24
CA PHE A 236 -1.94 18.78 -5.85
C PHE A 236 -0.49 19.28 -5.71
N THR A 237 0.36 19.07 -6.73
CA THR A 237 1.78 19.44 -6.71
C THR A 237 2.03 20.91 -7.03
N LYS A 238 1.02 21.71 -7.37
CA LYS A 238 1.16 23.16 -7.62
C LYS A 238 1.82 23.93 -6.46
N LYS A 239 1.74 23.39 -5.24
CA LYS A 239 2.36 23.97 -4.04
C LYS A 239 3.65 23.24 -3.62
N ILE A 240 4.14 22.32 -4.44
CA ILE A 240 5.27 21.43 -4.15
C ILE A 240 6.15 21.36 -5.39
N SER A 241 7.16 22.22 -5.45
CA SER A 241 8.13 22.19 -6.54
C SER A 241 8.93 20.89 -6.56
N ILE A 242 9.43 20.54 -7.73
CA ILE A 242 10.37 19.43 -7.94
C ILE A 242 11.62 19.59 -7.09
N GLU A 243 12.10 20.83 -6.87
CA GLU A 243 13.23 21.12 -6.00
C GLU A 243 12.92 20.76 -4.54
N THR A 244 11.81 21.25 -3.98
CA THR A 244 11.40 20.91 -2.61
C THR A 244 11.18 19.41 -2.43
N LEU A 245 10.67 18.73 -3.44
CA LEU A 245 10.61 17.27 -3.45
C LEU A 245 12.02 16.67 -3.38
N LYS A 246 12.93 17.08 -4.28
CA LYS A 246 14.32 16.58 -4.33
C LYS A 246 15.05 16.76 -3.00
N GLU A 247 14.92 17.91 -2.35
CA GLU A 247 15.49 18.16 -1.02
C GLU A 247 15.02 17.14 0.02
N SER A 248 13.73 16.81 0.03
CA SER A 248 13.19 15.80 0.96
C SER A 248 13.72 14.40 0.68
N LEU A 249 14.00 14.07 -0.59
CA LEU A 249 14.59 12.81 -0.98
C LEU A 249 16.06 12.72 -0.57
N VAL A 250 16.84 13.79 -0.79
CA VAL A 250 18.22 13.90 -0.31
C VAL A 250 18.25 13.72 1.21
N TYR A 251 17.38 14.41 1.94
CA TYR A 251 17.26 14.28 3.39
C TYR A 251 16.99 12.83 3.82
N TRP A 252 16.00 12.18 3.20
CA TRP A 252 15.65 10.80 3.51
C TRP A 252 16.79 9.82 3.21
N GLN A 253 17.50 9.99 2.09
CA GLN A 253 18.65 9.15 1.73
C GLN A 253 19.83 9.37 2.67
N ASN A 254 20.08 10.60 3.12
CA ASN A 254 21.15 10.87 4.06
C ASN A 254 20.97 10.11 5.39
N LYS A 255 19.73 9.96 5.87
CA LYS A 255 19.42 9.18 7.08
C LYS A 255 19.32 7.67 6.85
N ASN A 256 18.82 7.23 5.70
CA ASN A 256 18.52 5.81 5.48
C ASN A 256 19.57 5.05 4.67
N LYS A 257 20.39 5.76 3.88
CA LYS A 257 21.42 5.19 2.99
C LYS A 257 20.88 4.10 2.05
N LYS A 258 19.62 4.25 1.61
CA LYS A 258 18.91 3.30 0.72
C LYS A 258 18.69 3.88 -0.68
N ILE A 259 18.63 2.98 -1.67
CA ILE A 259 18.30 3.31 -3.06
C ILE A 259 16.83 3.73 -3.15
N LEU A 260 16.55 4.86 -3.78
CA LEU A 260 15.19 5.31 -4.10
C LEU A 260 14.72 4.71 -5.42
N THR A 261 13.42 4.41 -5.51
CA THR A 261 12.79 4.05 -6.78
C THR A 261 11.99 5.24 -7.30
N LEU A 262 12.27 5.72 -8.50
CA LEU A 262 11.44 6.71 -9.18
C LEU A 262 10.49 5.98 -10.12
N GLU A 263 9.21 5.97 -9.78
CA GLU A 263 8.13 5.45 -10.60
C GLU A 263 7.75 6.52 -11.63
N TYR A 264 7.78 6.16 -12.92
CA TYR A 264 7.65 7.13 -14.00
C TYR A 264 6.82 6.52 -15.14
N ILE A 265 5.76 7.21 -15.56
CA ILE A 265 4.93 6.80 -16.70
C ILE A 265 5.26 7.79 -17.81
N VAL A 266 5.48 7.29 -19.03
CA VAL A 266 5.73 8.13 -20.20
C VAL A 266 4.49 8.10 -21.08
N TRP A 267 3.82 9.24 -21.19
CA TRP A 267 2.63 9.42 -22.00
C TRP A 267 2.95 10.15 -23.29
N ASN A 268 2.24 9.75 -24.34
CA ASN A 268 2.30 10.43 -25.63
C ASN A 268 1.86 11.89 -25.49
N SER A 269 2.62 12.81 -26.06
CA SER A 269 2.36 14.26 -26.10
C SER A 269 2.27 14.96 -24.74
N ILE A 270 2.78 14.36 -23.65
CA ILE A 270 2.74 14.95 -22.29
C ILE A 270 4.14 15.11 -21.72
N ASN A 271 4.92 14.03 -21.72
CA ASN A 271 6.27 13.97 -21.19
C ASN A 271 7.16 13.07 -22.06
N ASP A 272 7.01 13.15 -23.37
CA ASP A 272 7.71 12.34 -24.37
C ASP A 272 8.74 13.12 -25.19
N LEU A 273 9.14 14.31 -24.73
CA LEU A 273 10.15 15.14 -25.39
C LEU A 273 11.55 14.87 -24.83
N LYS A 274 12.58 15.20 -25.63
CA LYS A 274 13.98 15.11 -25.19
C LYS A 274 14.25 15.95 -23.93
N GLU A 275 13.58 17.08 -23.79
CA GLU A 275 13.63 17.93 -22.59
C GLU A 275 13.16 17.20 -21.33
N ASP A 276 12.12 16.36 -21.42
CA ASP A 276 11.60 15.59 -20.29
C ASP A 276 12.58 14.52 -19.82
N VAL A 277 13.29 13.89 -20.77
CA VAL A 277 14.39 12.96 -20.52
C VAL A 277 15.54 13.67 -19.80
N ASN A 278 15.95 14.83 -20.32
CA ASN A 278 17.03 15.62 -19.75
C ASN A 278 16.68 16.10 -18.32
N ALA A 279 15.45 16.56 -18.10
CA ALA A 279 14.98 16.95 -16.78
C ALA A 279 15.00 15.77 -15.78
N LEU A 280 14.62 14.57 -16.22
CA LEU A 280 14.71 13.38 -15.37
C LEU A 280 16.17 13.03 -15.02
N ILE A 281 17.08 13.11 -15.98
CA ILE A 281 18.51 12.88 -15.75
C ILE A 281 19.05 13.87 -14.71
N GLU A 282 18.73 15.16 -14.86
CA GLU A 282 19.14 16.20 -13.92
C GLU A 282 18.55 15.99 -12.52
N PHE A 283 17.27 15.61 -12.44
CA PHE A 283 16.64 15.26 -11.18
C PHE A 283 17.36 14.11 -10.47
N CYS A 284 17.81 13.09 -11.21
CA CYS A 284 18.55 11.95 -10.65
C CYS A 284 19.94 12.32 -10.11
N LYS A 285 20.57 13.40 -10.59
CA LYS A 285 21.91 13.79 -10.13
C LYS A 285 21.91 14.09 -8.63
N GLY A 286 22.89 13.54 -7.91
CA GLY A 286 23.01 13.68 -6.46
C GLY A 286 22.08 12.78 -5.64
N LEU A 287 21.28 11.91 -6.29
CA LEU A 287 20.46 10.91 -5.63
C LEU A 287 20.94 9.50 -5.96
N LEU A 288 20.86 8.60 -4.99
CA LEU A 288 21.07 7.17 -5.23
C LEU A 288 19.75 6.54 -5.70
N VAL A 289 19.48 6.58 -7.00
CA VAL A 289 18.18 6.21 -7.57
C VAL A 289 18.26 5.09 -8.60
N LYS A 290 17.15 4.37 -8.71
CA LYS A 290 16.77 3.64 -9.93
C LYS A 290 15.45 4.20 -10.44
N VAL A 291 15.28 4.23 -11.76
CA VAL A 291 14.05 4.64 -12.43
C VAL A 291 13.31 3.40 -12.89
N ASN A 292 12.00 3.36 -12.64
CA ASN A 292 11.11 2.31 -13.10
C ASN A 292 10.08 2.92 -14.06
N LEU A 293 10.22 2.62 -15.35
CA LEU A 293 9.24 3.01 -16.35
C LEU A 293 8.03 2.07 -16.24
N ILE A 294 6.89 2.64 -15.92
CA ILE A 294 5.62 1.93 -15.78
C ILE A 294 4.83 2.09 -17.06
N GLU A 295 4.35 0.96 -17.58
CA GLU A 295 3.34 0.95 -18.62
C GLU A 295 2.01 1.51 -18.08
N TYR A 296 1.49 2.56 -18.74
CA TYR A 296 0.21 3.15 -18.38
C TYR A 296 -0.94 2.16 -18.68
N ASN A 297 -1.86 2.06 -17.74
CA ASN A 297 -3.09 1.28 -17.88
C ASN A 297 -4.27 2.24 -18.01
N PRO A 298 -4.93 2.31 -19.18
CA PRO A 298 -6.02 3.25 -19.39
C PRO A 298 -7.15 3.09 -18.38
N ILE A 299 -7.67 4.22 -17.93
CA ILE A 299 -8.83 4.32 -17.02
C ILE A 299 -10.07 4.92 -17.72
N GLY A 300 -10.04 5.00 -19.05
CA GLY A 300 -11.11 5.57 -19.89
C GLY A 300 -10.91 7.03 -20.30
N ASP A 301 -9.84 7.68 -19.83
CA ASP A 301 -9.51 9.06 -20.21
C ASP A 301 -8.71 9.10 -21.52
N PRO A 302 -9.21 9.73 -22.60
CA PRO A 302 -8.54 9.73 -23.90
C PRO A 302 -7.27 10.59 -23.93
N LEU A 303 -7.07 11.49 -22.95
CA LEU A 303 -5.89 12.34 -22.87
C LEU A 303 -4.62 11.54 -22.56
N TYR A 304 -4.76 10.44 -21.83
CA TYR A 304 -3.62 9.63 -21.40
C TYR A 304 -3.46 8.40 -22.29
N LYS A 305 -2.35 8.35 -23.04
CA LYS A 305 -1.97 7.22 -23.87
C LYS A 305 -0.50 6.89 -23.63
N ASN A 306 -0.13 5.60 -23.71
CA ASN A 306 1.28 5.21 -23.64
C ASN A 306 2.07 5.93 -24.74
N ALA A 307 3.28 6.39 -24.40
CA ALA A 307 4.21 6.91 -25.40
C ALA A 307 4.62 5.84 -26.41
N ASN A 308 5.07 6.28 -27.58
CA ASN A 308 5.60 5.38 -28.61
C ASN A 308 6.84 4.64 -28.11
N ASN A 309 7.05 3.41 -28.59
CA ASN A 309 8.20 2.60 -28.21
C ASN A 309 9.55 3.31 -28.47
N SER A 310 9.65 4.12 -29.53
CA SER A 310 10.85 4.92 -29.82
C SER A 310 11.20 5.90 -28.69
N VAL A 311 10.19 6.50 -28.06
CA VAL A 311 10.37 7.39 -26.90
C VAL A 311 10.82 6.60 -25.68
N ILE A 312 10.22 5.43 -25.43
CA ILE A 312 10.63 4.55 -24.33
C ILE A 312 12.09 4.12 -24.49
N GLU A 313 12.51 3.77 -25.71
CA GLU A 313 13.91 3.45 -26.02
C GLU A 313 14.84 4.66 -25.86
N LEU A 314 14.39 5.87 -26.19
CA LEU A 314 15.13 7.11 -25.91
C LEU A 314 15.37 7.27 -24.40
N TYR A 315 14.34 7.16 -23.56
CA TYR A 315 14.49 7.21 -22.10
C TYR A 315 15.50 6.18 -21.60
N LYS A 316 15.39 4.92 -22.04
CA LYS A 316 16.32 3.85 -21.62
C LYS A 316 17.76 4.15 -22.02
N LYS A 317 17.97 4.54 -23.28
CA LYS A 317 19.30 4.83 -23.83
C LYS A 317 19.97 5.96 -23.04
N GLU A 318 19.24 7.05 -22.83
CA GLU A 318 19.81 8.25 -22.22
C GLU A 318 20.03 8.10 -20.71
N LEU A 319 19.11 7.44 -19.99
CA LEU A 319 19.31 7.13 -18.58
C LEU A 319 20.52 6.18 -18.38
N ARG A 320 20.66 5.14 -19.22
CA ARG A 320 21.81 4.24 -19.17
C ARG A 320 23.13 4.93 -19.51
N LYS A 321 23.13 5.80 -20.53
CA LYS A 321 24.29 6.62 -20.90
C LYS A 321 24.79 7.46 -19.71
N ASN A 322 23.86 7.91 -18.85
CA ASN A 322 24.15 8.65 -17.63
C ASN A 322 24.28 7.77 -16.37
N LYS A 323 24.49 6.46 -16.54
CA LYS A 323 24.68 5.47 -15.45
C LYS A 323 23.51 5.39 -14.45
N ILE A 324 22.30 5.77 -14.86
CA ILE A 324 21.09 5.64 -14.05
C ILE A 324 20.48 4.26 -14.31
N THR A 325 20.24 3.50 -13.24
CA THR A 325 19.62 2.17 -13.34
C THR A 325 18.17 2.34 -13.81
N ILE A 326 17.78 1.62 -14.86
CA ILE A 326 16.46 1.70 -15.47
C ILE A 326 15.83 0.31 -15.58
N THR A 327 14.58 0.18 -15.15
CA THR A 327 13.75 -1.02 -15.35
C THR A 327 12.45 -0.66 -16.05
N ILE A 328 11.87 -1.63 -16.77
CA ILE A 328 10.51 -1.50 -17.30
C ILE A 328 9.63 -2.45 -16.50
N ARG A 329 8.58 -1.90 -15.90
CA ARG A 329 7.54 -2.66 -15.24
C ARG A 329 6.41 -2.92 -16.24
N LYS A 330 6.41 -4.15 -16.77
CA LYS A 330 5.26 -4.67 -17.51
C LYS A 330 4.04 -4.68 -16.60
N SER A 331 2.90 -4.30 -17.16
CA SER A 331 1.64 -4.33 -16.44
C SER A 331 1.19 -5.77 -16.15
N ARG A 332 0.38 -5.93 -15.11
CA ARG A 332 -0.07 -7.22 -14.56
C ARG A 332 -1.55 -7.13 -14.20
N GLY A 333 -2.31 -8.18 -14.50
CA GLY A 333 -3.74 -8.26 -14.20
C GLY A 333 -4.61 -7.26 -14.97
N LYS A 334 -4.22 -6.89 -16.20
CA LYS A 334 -4.98 -5.92 -17.03
C LYS A 334 -6.39 -6.40 -17.36
N ASP A 335 -6.52 -7.69 -17.67
CA ASP A 335 -7.77 -8.38 -18.04
C ASP A 335 -8.84 -8.32 -16.94
N ILE A 336 -8.44 -8.02 -15.71
CA ILE A 336 -9.32 -7.93 -14.53
C ILE A 336 -9.25 -6.56 -13.85
N ASP A 337 -8.80 -5.50 -14.54
CA ASP A 337 -8.66 -4.15 -13.96
C ASP A 337 -7.86 -4.14 -12.64
N ALA A 338 -6.78 -4.92 -12.55
CA ALA A 338 -5.93 -5.03 -11.35
C ALA A 338 -4.58 -4.34 -11.50
N ALA A 339 -4.31 -3.76 -12.67
CA ALA A 339 -3.05 -3.09 -12.93
C ALA A 339 -2.95 -1.76 -12.18
N CYS A 340 -1.71 -1.26 -12.02
CA CYS A 340 -1.45 0.01 -11.35
C CYS A 340 -2.30 1.14 -11.96
N GLY A 341 -3.06 1.84 -11.11
CA GLY A 341 -3.94 2.94 -11.48
C GLY A 341 -5.39 2.57 -11.79
N GLN A 342 -5.76 1.29 -11.89
CA GLN A 342 -7.11 0.87 -12.31
C GLN A 342 -8.09 0.55 -11.16
N LEU A 343 -7.61 0.54 -9.91
CA LEU A 343 -8.43 0.16 -8.75
C LEU A 343 -9.53 1.21 -8.51
N ALA A 344 -10.78 0.79 -8.55
CA ALA A 344 -11.94 1.68 -8.56
C ALA A 344 -13.25 1.08 -8.02
N ASN A 345 -13.23 -0.13 -7.44
CA ASN A 345 -14.43 -0.81 -6.94
C ASN A 345 -15.57 -0.93 -8.00
N LYS A 346 -15.23 -1.16 -9.27
CA LYS A 346 -16.23 -1.22 -10.36
C LYS A 346 -17.29 -2.32 -10.17
N SER A 347 -17.00 -3.33 -9.35
CA SER A 347 -17.93 -4.41 -8.98
C SER A 347 -19.23 -3.93 -8.32
N LYS A 348 -19.29 -2.69 -7.77
CA LYS A 348 -20.56 -2.09 -7.31
C LYS A 348 -21.63 -1.98 -8.40
N LYS A 349 -21.24 -1.84 -9.68
CA LYS A 349 -22.23 -1.73 -10.77
C LYS A 349 -22.99 -3.03 -11.03
N PHE A 350 -22.40 -4.19 -10.71
CA PHE A 350 -23.04 -5.49 -10.93
C PHE A 350 -23.95 -5.93 -9.78
N LEU A 351 -23.77 -5.39 -8.57
CA LEU A 351 -24.60 -5.70 -7.40
C LEU A 351 -25.88 -4.86 -7.30
N ASN A 352 -26.00 -3.77 -8.07
CA ASN A 352 -27.20 -2.93 -8.14
C ASN A 352 -28.04 -3.21 -9.41
N LEU A 353 -27.71 -4.24 -10.18
CA LEU A 353 -28.42 -4.68 -11.39
C LEU A 353 -28.99 -6.11 -11.27
N THR A 354 -29.00 -6.65 -10.06
CA THR A 354 -29.66 -7.89 -9.63
C THR A 354 -30.33 -7.60 -8.31
#